data_AF-A0A4S8HNM9-F1
#
_entry.id   AF-A0A4S8HNM9-F1
#
_cell.length_a   1.000
_cell.length_b   1.000
_cell.length_c   1.000
_cell.angle_alpha   90.00
_cell.angle_beta   90.00
_cell.angle_gamma   90.00
#
_symmetry.space_group_name_H-M   'P 1'
#
loop_
_entity.id
_entity.type
_entity.pdbx_description
1 polymer ?
#
loop_
_entity_poly.entity_id
_entity_poly.type
_entity_poly.pdbx_seq_one_letter_code
_entity_poly.pdbx_strand_id
1 'polypeptide(L)'
;MQNQNCYIVFEIENDKNFIDLNYTFELVKEAKNNGRPQSDDFWVNNFPDYSLKQFYYLDGDMKPNIPTTPNGEFTLHFYSLTSLLQTDYDIEYISCYKLSEERGRLEYNPYGNPYGGKLIVRIRPRSISLSG
;
A
#
# COMPACT_ATOMS: atom_id res chain seq x y z
N MET A 1 -3.73 -28.66 -11.01
CA MET A 1 -4.58 -27.78 -10.19
C MET A 1 -4.27 -26.37 -10.63
N GLN A 2 -5.25 -25.59 -11.10
CA GLN A 2 -5.02 -24.17 -11.38
C GLN A 2 -4.74 -23.49 -10.04
N ASN A 3 -3.51 -23.01 -9.83
CA ASN A 3 -3.21 -22.17 -8.68
C ASN A 3 -4.07 -20.91 -8.82
N GLN A 4 -5.13 -20.81 -8.01
CA GLN A 4 -5.87 -19.56 -7.89
C GLN A 4 -5.06 -18.65 -6.97
N ASN A 5 -4.62 -17.51 -7.51
CA ASN A 5 -3.93 -16.48 -6.74
C ASN A 5 -4.78 -16.04 -5.54
N CYS A 6 -4.13 -15.72 -4.42
CA CYS A 6 -4.81 -15.03 -3.32
C CYS A 6 -5.18 -13.61 -3.76
N TYR A 7 -6.21 -13.04 -3.14
CA TYR A 7 -6.67 -11.71 -3.51
C TYR A 7 -7.30 -10.91 -2.37
N ILE A 8 -7.24 -9.59 -2.51
CA ILE A 8 -7.95 -8.61 -1.69
C ILE A 8 -8.86 -7.81 -2.63
N VAL A 9 -10.14 -7.67 -2.25
CA VAL A 9 -11.09 -6.77 -2.91
C VAL A 9 -11.25 -5.52 -2.06
N PHE A 10 -11.29 -4.36 -2.70
CA PHE A 10 -11.42 -3.07 -2.04
C PHE A 10 -12.38 -2.15 -2.81
N GLU A 11 -12.90 -1.15 -2.09
CA GLU A 11 -13.79 -0.14 -2.66
C GLU A 11 -12.97 0.99 -3.29
N ILE A 12 -13.47 1.50 -4.43
CA ILE A 12 -12.89 2.64 -5.13
C ILE A 12 -13.85 3.81 -4.94
N GLU A 13 -13.42 4.77 -4.11
CA GLU A 13 -14.18 6.01 -3.90
C GLU A 13 -13.91 7.05 -4.99
N ASN A 14 -12.71 7.00 -5.58
CA ASN A 14 -12.24 7.97 -6.55
C ASN A 14 -11.28 7.30 -7.54
N ASP A 15 -11.55 7.46 -8.84
CA ASP A 15 -10.72 6.94 -9.92
C ASP A 15 -9.26 7.38 -9.84
N LYS A 16 -9.01 8.62 -9.43
CA LYS A 16 -7.65 9.11 -9.23
C LYS A 16 -6.93 8.30 -8.15
N ASN A 17 -7.59 8.00 -7.04
CA ASN A 17 -6.99 7.20 -5.97
C ASN A 17 -6.66 5.79 -6.46
N PHE A 18 -7.49 5.21 -7.35
CA PHE A 18 -7.19 3.91 -7.96
C PHE A 18 -5.99 3.99 -8.91
N ILE A 19 -5.90 5.03 -9.74
CA ILE A 19 -4.76 5.25 -10.65
C ILE A 19 -3.47 5.35 -9.84
N ASP A 20 -3.46 6.16 -8.79
CA ASP A 20 -2.29 6.38 -7.93
C ASP A 20 -1.93 5.10 -7.14
N LEU A 21 -2.93 4.34 -6.66
CA LEU A 21 -2.73 3.03 -6.04
C LEU A 21 -2.12 2.02 -7.02
N ASN A 22 -2.64 1.95 -8.24
CA ASN A 22 -2.17 1.01 -9.26
C ASN A 22 -0.74 1.34 -9.69
N TYR A 23 -0.42 2.62 -9.85
CA TYR A 23 0.95 3.08 -10.09
C TYR A 23 1.90 2.63 -8.98
N THR A 24 1.55 2.95 -7.72
CA THR A 24 2.36 2.58 -6.54
C THR A 24 2.51 1.06 -6.43
N PHE A 25 1.45 0.30 -6.72
CA PHE A 25 1.47 -1.16 -6.73
C PHE A 25 2.49 -1.72 -7.73
N GLU A 26 2.52 -1.21 -8.97
CA GLU A 26 3.49 -1.70 -9.96
C GLU A 26 4.94 -1.40 -9.56
N LEU A 27 5.20 -0.25 -8.93
CA LEU A 27 6.54 0.06 -8.40
C LEU A 27 6.95 -0.91 -7.28
N VAL A 28 6.04 -1.18 -6.33
CA VAL A 28 6.27 -2.15 -5.24
C VAL A 28 6.49 -3.55 -5.80
N LYS A 29 5.66 -3.96 -6.76
CA LYS A 29 5.77 -5.26 -7.44
C LYS A 29 7.11 -5.39 -8.16
N GLU A 30 7.54 -4.37 -8.89
CA GLU A 30 8.84 -4.38 -9.58
C GLU A 30 9.99 -4.50 -8.58
N ALA A 31 9.97 -3.73 -7.50
CA ALA A 31 10.99 -3.77 -6.46
C ALA A 31 11.04 -5.15 -5.77
N LYS A 32 9.88 -5.66 -5.35
CA LYS A 32 9.77 -6.92 -4.61
C LYS A 32 10.09 -8.13 -5.47
N ASN A 33 9.38 -8.31 -6.58
CA ASN A 33 9.44 -9.54 -7.37
C ASN A 33 10.80 -9.71 -8.07
N ASN A 34 11.51 -8.61 -8.33
CA ASN A 34 12.86 -8.67 -8.91
C ASN A 34 13.98 -8.63 -7.86
N GLY A 35 13.66 -8.56 -6.57
CA GLY A 35 14.65 -8.45 -5.50
C GLY A 35 15.51 -7.17 -5.58
N ARG A 36 14.90 -6.05 -5.99
CA ARG A 36 15.54 -4.75 -6.18
C ARG A 36 14.87 -3.69 -5.28
N PRO A 37 15.16 -3.69 -3.97
CA PRO A 37 14.61 -2.68 -3.08
C PRO A 37 15.06 -1.28 -3.53
N GLN A 38 14.16 -0.32 -3.38
CA GLN A 38 14.35 1.08 -3.75
C GLN A 38 14.67 1.92 -2.51
N SER A 39 15.38 3.02 -2.74
CA SER A 39 15.82 3.96 -1.70
C SER A 39 14.67 4.83 -1.18
N ASP A 40 14.92 5.49 -0.06
CA ASP A 40 13.94 6.35 0.61
C ASP A 40 13.48 7.53 -0.27
N ASP A 41 14.41 8.14 -1.01
CA ASP A 41 14.12 9.23 -1.94
C ASP A 41 13.22 8.77 -3.10
N PHE A 42 13.40 7.54 -3.58
CA PHE A 42 12.54 6.96 -4.59
C PHE A 42 11.10 6.88 -4.08
N TRP A 43 10.88 6.37 -2.87
CA TRP A 43 9.54 6.21 -2.32
C TRP A 43 8.86 7.53 -2.02
N VAL A 44 9.57 8.49 -1.42
CA VAL A 44 9.02 9.83 -1.15
C VAL A 44 8.63 10.55 -2.44
N ASN A 45 9.37 10.38 -3.53
CA ASN A 45 9.08 11.06 -4.80
C ASN A 45 7.99 10.39 -5.65
N ASN A 46 7.68 9.11 -5.40
CA ASN A 46 6.72 8.35 -6.22
C ASN A 46 5.38 8.09 -5.53
N PHE A 47 5.31 8.15 -4.20
CA PHE A 47 4.03 8.06 -3.50
C PHE A 47 3.23 9.36 -3.64
N PRO A 48 1.90 9.28 -3.73
CA PRO A 48 1.07 10.48 -3.86
C PRO A 48 1.06 11.28 -2.55
N ASP A 49 1.19 12.61 -2.67
CA ASP A 49 1.24 13.53 -1.53
C ASP A 49 0.14 13.32 -0.49
N TYR A 50 -1.10 13.10 -0.93
CA TYR A 50 -2.23 12.93 -0.01
C TYR A 50 -2.07 11.69 0.88
N SER A 51 -1.37 10.66 0.38
CA SER A 51 -1.06 9.43 1.10
C SER A 51 0.11 9.64 2.05
N LEU A 52 1.19 10.28 1.56
CA LEU A 52 2.38 10.60 2.34
C LEU A 52 2.06 11.39 3.62
N LYS A 53 1.06 12.28 3.57
CA LYS A 53 0.59 13.06 4.73
C LYS A 53 0.00 12.19 5.85
N GLN A 54 -0.50 10.99 5.55
CA GLN A 54 -1.17 10.11 6.53
C GLN A 54 -0.18 9.32 7.41
N PHE A 55 1.10 9.31 7.04
CA PHE A 55 2.14 8.58 7.77
C PHE A 55 2.90 9.50 8.73
N TYR A 56 3.50 8.88 9.74
CA TYR A 56 4.51 9.55 10.55
C TYR A 56 5.92 9.16 10.08
N TYR A 57 6.87 10.02 10.40
CA TYR A 57 8.30 9.91 10.07
C TYR A 57 9.11 10.20 11.33
N LEU A 58 10.19 9.46 11.54
CA LEU A 58 11.16 9.69 12.61
C LEU A 58 11.99 10.95 12.32
N ASP A 59 12.74 11.45 13.31
CA ASP A 59 13.51 12.68 13.15
C ASP A 59 14.69 12.55 12.17
N GLY A 60 15.26 11.36 12.04
CA GLY A 60 16.35 11.07 11.10
C GLY A 60 15.89 10.71 9.69
N ASP A 61 14.59 10.60 9.47
CA ASP A 61 14.03 10.18 8.19
C ASP A 61 14.08 11.29 7.13
N MET A 62 14.18 10.87 5.87
CA MET A 62 13.84 11.75 4.76
C MET A 62 12.34 12.03 4.77
N LYS A 63 11.95 13.30 4.90
CA LYS A 63 10.54 13.71 4.98
C LYS A 63 10.10 14.37 3.67
N PRO A 64 8.84 14.17 3.24
CA PRO A 64 8.30 14.94 2.13
C PRO A 64 8.17 16.42 2.51
N ASN A 65 8.18 17.31 1.51
CA ASN A 65 8.00 18.76 1.70
C ASN A 65 6.53 19.15 1.94
N ILE A 66 5.81 18.38 2.75
CA ILE A 66 4.40 18.56 3.09
C ILE A 66 4.17 18.22 4.57
N PRO A 67 3.15 18.80 5.23
CA PRO A 67 2.84 18.45 6.62
C PRO A 67 2.44 16.98 6.77
N THR A 68 3.07 16.24 7.67
CA THR A 68 2.82 14.81 7.92
C THR A 68 2.09 14.58 9.25
N THR A 69 1.55 13.38 9.43
CA THR A 69 0.84 13.02 10.65
C THR A 69 1.84 12.80 11.80
N PRO A 70 1.60 13.35 13.00
CA PRO A 70 2.48 13.12 14.16
C PRO A 70 2.37 11.66 14.63
N ASN A 71 3.39 11.18 15.34
CA ASN A 71 3.37 9.84 15.93
C ASN A 71 2.24 9.70 16.97
N GLY A 72 1.39 8.70 16.79
CA GLY A 72 0.29 8.32 17.68
C GLY A 72 -0.06 6.84 17.60
N GLU A 73 -1.02 6.40 18.41
CA GLU A 73 -1.35 4.98 18.65
C GLU A 73 -1.72 4.20 17.38
N PHE A 74 -2.28 4.85 16.37
CA PHE A 74 -2.76 4.22 15.12
C PHE A 74 -2.10 4.79 13.86
N THR A 75 -0.98 5.48 14.00
CA THR A 75 -0.26 6.06 12.86
C THR A 75 0.84 5.10 12.44
N LEU A 76 0.91 4.80 11.15
CA LEU A 76 1.94 3.93 10.59
C LEU A 76 3.19 4.75 10.23
N HIS A 77 4.35 4.15 10.45
CA HIS A 77 5.62 4.68 9.99
C HIS A 77 5.78 4.42 8.50
N PHE A 78 6.14 5.44 7.73
CA PHE A 78 6.22 5.31 6.26
C PHE A 78 7.26 4.26 5.82
N TYR A 79 8.50 4.35 6.31
CA TYR A 79 9.57 3.45 5.86
C TYR A 79 9.44 2.02 6.39
N SER A 80 8.74 1.83 7.52
CA SER A 80 8.38 0.48 7.95
C SER A 80 7.37 -0.15 6.98
N LEU A 81 6.44 0.63 6.42
CA LEU A 81 5.51 0.13 5.41
C LEU A 81 6.26 -0.20 4.11
N THR A 82 7.13 0.68 3.60
CA THR A 82 7.83 0.41 2.33
C THR A 82 8.79 -0.77 2.46
N SER A 83 9.53 -0.90 3.58
CA SER A 83 10.34 -2.10 3.89
C SER A 83 9.50 -3.36 3.88
N LEU A 84 8.35 -3.34 4.56
CA LEU A 84 7.44 -4.47 4.63
C LEU A 84 6.97 -4.93 3.24
N LEU A 85 6.57 -3.97 2.40
CA LEU A 85 6.05 -4.22 1.06
C LEU A 85 7.13 -4.72 0.10
N GLN A 86 8.33 -4.13 0.11
CA GLN A 86 9.37 -4.45 -0.87
C GLN A 86 10.32 -5.58 -0.43
N THR A 87 10.41 -5.87 0.86
CA THR A 87 11.40 -6.81 1.41
C THR A 87 10.77 -7.87 2.29
N ASP A 88 9.98 -7.49 3.30
CA ASP A 88 9.71 -8.40 4.42
C ASP A 88 8.53 -9.36 4.18
N TYR A 89 7.55 -9.01 3.34
CA TYR A 89 6.47 -9.93 3.01
C TYR A 89 6.92 -11.08 2.13
N ASP A 90 6.65 -12.32 2.52
CA ASP A 90 6.91 -13.50 1.69
C ASP A 90 5.76 -13.74 0.69
N ILE A 91 5.57 -12.76 -0.19
CA ILE A 91 4.54 -12.76 -1.25
C ILE A 91 5.13 -12.35 -2.60
N GLU A 92 4.54 -12.86 -3.66
CA GLU A 92 4.68 -12.37 -5.03
C GLU A 92 3.48 -11.51 -5.38
N TYR A 93 3.71 -10.27 -5.79
CA TYR A 93 2.63 -9.42 -6.30
C TYR A 93 2.29 -9.81 -7.74
N ILE A 94 1.01 -10.05 -8.02
CA ILE A 94 0.58 -10.51 -9.35
C ILE A 94 -0.02 -9.35 -10.15
N SER A 95 -1.12 -8.76 -9.68
CA SER A 95 -1.83 -7.72 -10.42
C SER A 95 -2.71 -6.86 -9.52
N CYS A 96 -2.95 -5.61 -9.91
CA CYS A 96 -3.98 -4.74 -9.35
C CYS A 96 -4.87 -4.25 -10.50
N TYR A 97 -6.18 -4.44 -10.42
CA TYR A 97 -7.11 -4.06 -11.50
C TYR A 97 -8.51 -3.74 -10.98
N LYS A 98 -9.28 -2.98 -11.77
CA LYS A 98 -10.71 -2.72 -11.49
C LYS A 98 -11.56 -3.96 -11.80
N LEU A 99 -12.47 -4.30 -10.89
CA LEU A 99 -13.57 -5.23 -11.15
C LEU A 99 -14.82 -4.48 -11.65
N SER A 100 -15.02 -3.26 -11.17
CA SER A 100 -16.05 -2.31 -11.59
C SER A 100 -15.60 -0.89 -11.24
N GLU A 101 -16.42 0.13 -11.50
CA GLU A 101 -16.10 1.50 -11.12
C GLU A 101 -15.95 1.71 -9.61
N GLU A 102 -16.66 0.92 -8.81
CA GLU A 102 -16.67 1.04 -7.35
C GLU A 102 -15.77 0.00 -6.65
N ARG A 103 -15.15 -0.93 -7.40
CA ARG A 103 -14.42 -2.06 -6.81
C ARG A 103 -13.14 -2.39 -7.55
N GLY A 104 -12.06 -2.54 -6.80
CA GLY A 104 -10.76 -3.02 -7.27
C GLY A 104 -10.38 -4.37 -6.66
N ARG A 105 -9.42 -5.04 -7.27
CA ARG A 105 -8.84 -6.29 -6.80
C ARG A 105 -7.32 -6.26 -6.93
N LEU A 106 -6.65 -6.67 -5.86
CA LEU A 106 -5.22 -6.93 -5.82
C LEU A 106 -5.00 -8.44 -5.68
N GLU A 107 -4.17 -9.02 -6.52
CA GLU A 107 -3.80 -10.43 -6.52
C GLU A 107 -2.33 -10.62 -6.12
N TYR A 108 -2.08 -11.67 -5.33
CA TYR A 108 -0.75 -12.03 -4.85
C TYR A 108 -0.66 -13.55 -4.61
N ASN A 109 0.56 -14.08 -4.61
CA ASN A 109 0.84 -15.46 -4.19
C ASN A 109 1.65 -15.45 -2.89
N PRO A 110 1.15 -16.00 -1.78
CA PRO A 110 1.96 -16.19 -0.59
C PRO A 110 2.89 -17.40 -0.77
N TYR A 111 4.18 -17.22 -0.53
CA TYR A 111 5.15 -18.33 -0.57
C TYR A 111 5.31 -19.03 0.79
N GLY A 112 4.92 -18.36 1.89
CA GLY A 112 4.89 -18.92 3.25
C GLY A 112 3.53 -19.50 3.65
N ASN A 113 3.43 -20.83 3.79
CA ASN A 113 2.30 -21.56 4.40
C ASN A 113 2.75 -22.13 5.77
N PRO A 114 1.89 -22.38 6.80
CA PRO A 114 0.43 -22.57 6.75
C PRO A 114 -0.41 -21.50 7.49
N TYR A 115 0.20 -20.53 8.16
CA TYR A 115 -0.56 -19.46 8.83
C TYR A 115 -0.86 -18.35 7.85
N GLY A 116 -1.70 -18.68 6.86
CA GLY A 116 -2.32 -17.72 5.95
C GLY A 116 -3.06 -16.68 6.77
N GLY A 117 -2.35 -15.63 7.15
CA GLY A 117 -2.93 -14.45 7.73
C GLY A 117 -3.93 -13.93 6.73
N LYS A 118 -5.22 -14.09 7.03
CA LYS A 118 -6.25 -13.21 6.47
C LYS A 118 -5.84 -11.79 6.90
N LEU A 119 -5.02 -11.14 6.09
CA LEU A 119 -4.70 -9.75 6.26
C LEU A 119 -5.96 -8.98 5.85
N ILE A 120 -6.86 -8.82 6.81
CA ILE A 120 -7.96 -7.86 6.69
C ILE A 120 -7.32 -6.49 6.89
N VAL A 121 -6.74 -5.93 5.83
CA VAL A 121 -6.45 -4.50 5.79
C VAL A 121 -7.81 -3.82 5.65
N ARG A 122 -8.41 -3.43 6.78
CA ARG A 122 -9.49 -2.44 6.75
C ARG A 122 -8.85 -1.10 6.39
N ILE A 123 -8.75 -0.83 5.09
CA ILE A 123 -8.65 0.54 4.61
C ILE A 123 -10.00 1.16 4.97
N ARG A 124 -10.07 1.84 6.13
CA ARG A 124 -11.20 2.71 6.41
C ARG A 124 -10.88 4.02 5.70
N PRO A 125 -11.60 4.40 4.62
CA PRO A 125 -11.70 5.80 4.30
C PRO A 125 -12.33 6.46 5.54
N ARG A 126 -11.59 7.36 6.19
CA ARG A 126 -12.20 8.30 7.14
C ARG A 126 -13.01 9.31 6.31
N SER A 127 -14.20 8.91 5.86
CA SER A 127 -15.25 9.87 5.54
C SER A 127 -15.75 10.45 6.86
N ILE A 128 -15.28 11.64 7.22
CA ILE A 128 -15.93 12.45 8.25
C ILE A 128 -17.15 13.08 7.59
N SER A 129 -18.30 12.42 7.72
CA SER A 129 -19.59 13.08 7.51
C SER A 129 -19.92 13.91 8.76
N LEU A 130 -19.81 15.23 8.66
CA LEU A 130 -20.51 16.13 9.58
C LEU A 130 -21.91 16.33 9.01
N SER A 131 -22.88 15.64 9.61
CA SER A 131 -24.29 16.00 9.48
C SER A 131 -24.53 17.32 10.20
N GLY A 132 -25.08 18.30 9.48
CA GLY A 132 -25.76 19.47 9.99
C GLY A 132 -27.09 19.62 9.25
#